data_AF-A0A1H3IP26-F1
#
_entry.id   AF-A0A1H3IP26-F1
#
_cell.length_a   1.000
_cell.length_b   1.000
_cell.length_c   1.000
_cell.angle_alpha   90.00
_cell.angle_beta   90.00
_cell.angle_gamma   90.00
#
_symmetry.space_group_name_H-M   'P 1'
#
loop_
_entity.id
_entity.type
_entity.pdbx_description
1 polymer ?
#
loop_
_entity_poly.entity_id
_entity_poly.type
_entity_poly.pdbx_seq_one_letter_code
_entity_poly.pdbx_strand_id
1 'polypeptide(L)'
;MDKNKIVVDGIIVEIPQERLEDMETLEAMSDIQHGQALEIVPLFRRIFRDDYSRIKAELKGDSETLSVETMTNWFTKAMEALNAKN
;
A
#
# COMPACT_ATOMS: atom_id res chain seq x y z
N MET A 1 -15.66 -7.13 -10.58
CA MET A 1 -14.33 -6.92 -9.95
C MET A 1 -14.58 -6.20 -8.65
N ASP A 2 -14.54 -6.94 -7.56
CA ASP A 2 -14.76 -6.44 -6.21
C ASP A 2 -13.58 -5.56 -5.79
N LYS A 3 -13.89 -4.31 -5.43
CA LYS A 3 -12.91 -3.34 -4.96
C LYS A 3 -13.11 -3.16 -3.47
N ASN A 4 -12.05 -3.40 -2.71
CA ASN A 4 -12.03 -3.17 -1.28
C ASN A 4 -11.71 -1.71 -1.02
N LYS A 5 -12.73 -0.94 -0.64
CA LYS A 5 -12.57 0.44 -0.22
C LYS A 5 -12.27 0.50 1.27
N ILE A 6 -11.12 1.05 1.64
CA ILE A 6 -10.68 1.22 3.04
C ILE A 6 -10.29 2.67 3.29
N VAL A 7 -10.22 3.05 4.56
CA VAL A 7 -9.72 4.36 5.01
C VAL A 7 -8.63 4.11 6.02
N VAL A 8 -7.45 4.68 5.79
CA VAL A 8 -6.25 4.46 6.63
C VAL A 8 -5.58 5.80 6.84
N ASP A 9 -5.47 6.22 8.11
CA ASP A 9 -4.94 7.54 8.48
C ASP A 9 -5.62 8.70 7.73
N GLY A 10 -6.92 8.58 7.48
CA GLY A 10 -7.72 9.57 6.72
C GLY A 10 -7.61 9.47 5.19
N ILE A 11 -6.69 8.67 4.67
CA ILE A 11 -6.51 8.43 3.24
C ILE A 11 -7.47 7.33 2.80
N ILE A 12 -8.36 7.66 1.87
CA ILE A 12 -9.28 6.70 1.25
C ILE A 12 -8.57 6.03 0.09
N VAL A 13 -8.56 4.69 0.07
CA VAL A 13 -8.01 3.91 -1.05
C VAL A 13 -8.97 2.80 -1.47
N GLU A 14 -8.96 2.51 -2.76
CA GLU A 14 -9.71 1.42 -3.37
C GLU A 14 -8.74 0.42 -3.98
N ILE A 15 -8.71 -0.77 -3.40
CA ILE A 15 -7.78 -1.83 -3.82
C ILE A 15 -8.60 -2.97 -4.43
N PRO A 16 -8.45 -3.26 -5.74
CA PRO A 16 -9.03 -4.44 -6.35
C PRO A 16 -8.45 -5.72 -5.71
N GLN A 17 -9.31 -6.69 -5.38
CA GLN A 17 -8.85 -7.94 -4.74
C GLN A 17 -7.82 -8.68 -5.61
N GLU A 18 -8.03 -8.73 -6.92
CA GLU A 18 -7.10 -9.35 -7.87
C GLU A 18 -5.67 -8.78 -7.79
N ARG A 19 -5.51 -7.51 -7.38
CA ARG A 19 -4.18 -6.91 -7.22
C ARG A 19 -3.49 -7.38 -5.94
N LEU A 20 -4.25 -7.76 -4.92
CA LEU A 20 -3.70 -8.34 -3.68
C LEU A 20 -3.34 -9.81 -3.87
N GLU A 21 -4.07 -10.51 -4.74
CA GLU A 21 -3.88 -11.94 -5.05
C GLU A 21 -2.86 -12.19 -6.18
N ASP A 22 -2.41 -11.12 -6.84
CA ASP A 22 -1.44 -11.18 -7.92
C ASP A 22 -0.07 -11.66 -7.42
N MET A 23 0.56 -12.59 -8.15
CA MET A 23 1.79 -13.25 -7.72
C MET A 23 2.93 -12.24 -7.46
N GLU A 24 3.14 -11.28 -8.36
CA GLU A 24 4.20 -10.28 -8.20
C GLU A 24 3.95 -9.37 -6.97
N THR A 25 2.68 -9.17 -6.60
CA THR A 25 2.30 -8.45 -5.38
C THR A 25 2.61 -9.28 -4.13
N LEU A 26 2.29 -10.57 -4.14
CA LEU A 26 2.60 -11.50 -3.04
C LEU A 26 4.11 -11.68 -2.84
N GLU A 27 4.87 -11.75 -3.94
CA GLU A 27 6.34 -11.81 -3.91
C GLU A 27 6.93 -10.56 -3.26
N ALA A 28 6.50 -9.36 -3.69
CA ALA A 28 6.97 -8.11 -3.08
C ALA A 28 6.60 -8.00 -1.60
N MET A 29 5.41 -8.47 -1.19
CA MET A 29 5.03 -8.55 0.23
C MET A 29 5.94 -9.50 1.02
N SER A 30 6.29 -10.65 0.44
CA SER A 30 7.25 -11.58 1.03
C SER A 30 8.64 -10.95 1.15
N ASP A 31 9.13 -10.29 0.11
CA ASP A 31 10.45 -9.66 0.10
C ASP A 31 10.57 -8.57 1.16
N ILE A 32 9.53 -7.74 1.35
CA ILE A 32 9.48 -6.75 2.43
C ILE A 32 9.59 -7.42 3.79
N GLN A 33 8.88 -8.54 4.01
CA GLN A 33 8.96 -9.31 5.27
C GLN A 33 10.35 -9.92 5.51
N HIS A 34 11.08 -10.25 4.44
CA HIS A 34 12.46 -10.76 4.51
C HIS A 34 13.53 -9.66 4.56
N GLY A 35 13.13 -8.39 4.73
CA GLY A 35 14.04 -7.25 4.95
C GLY A 35 14.33 -6.42 3.71
N GLN A 36 13.69 -6.70 2.57
CA GLN A 36 13.81 -5.88 1.35
C GLN A 36 12.81 -4.70 1.39
N ALA A 37 12.98 -3.79 2.34
CA ALA A 37 12.04 -2.69 2.58
C ALA A 37 11.79 -1.79 1.35
N LEU A 38 12.73 -1.72 0.41
CA LEU A 38 12.59 -0.93 -0.82
C LEU A 38 11.54 -1.47 -1.80
N GLU A 39 11.16 -2.74 -1.68
CA GLU A 39 10.10 -3.37 -2.49
C GLU A 39 8.71 -2.77 -2.22
N ILE A 40 8.56 -1.95 -1.16
CA ILE A 40 7.33 -1.17 -0.92
C ILE A 40 7.01 -0.22 -2.08
N VAL A 41 8.02 0.29 -2.79
CA VAL A 41 7.84 1.24 -3.89
C VAL A 41 7.23 0.57 -5.14
N PRO A 42 7.82 -0.51 -5.70
CA PRO A 42 7.20 -1.23 -6.81
C PRO A 42 5.84 -1.82 -6.42
N LEU A 43 5.69 -2.33 -5.18
CA LEU A 43 4.42 -2.81 -4.65
C LEU A 43 3.32 -1.75 -4.73
N PHE A 44 3.58 -0.54 -4.23
CA PHE A 44 2.61 0.56 -4.26
C PHE A 44 2.25 0.98 -5.69
N ARG A 45 3.24 1.05 -6.59
CA ARG A 45 2.98 1.36 -8.01
C ARG A 45 2.07 0.33 -8.65
N ARG A 46 2.23 -0.95 -8.29
CA ARG A 46 1.42 -2.05 -8.82
C ARG A 46 -0.01 -2.03 -8.28
N ILE A 47 -0.16 -1.88 -6.96
CA ILE A 47 -1.46 -1.87 -6.28
C ILE A 47 -2.27 -0.62 -6.63
N PHE A 48 -1.65 0.57 -6.62
CA PHE A 48 -2.38 1.83 -6.72
C PHE A 48 -2.31 2.49 -8.11
N ARG A 49 -1.33 2.13 -8.95
CA ARG A 49 -1.15 2.66 -10.32
C ARG A 49 -1.29 4.18 -10.37
N ASP A 50 -2.36 4.68 -10.99
CA ASP A 50 -2.63 6.11 -11.17
C ASP A 50 -2.81 6.85 -9.84
N ASP A 51 -3.30 6.15 -8.82
CA ASP A 51 -3.58 6.69 -7.48
C ASP A 51 -2.34 6.76 -6.59
N TYR A 52 -1.24 6.09 -7.00
CA TYR A 52 0.01 6.06 -6.24
C TYR A 52 0.57 7.46 -5.96
N SER A 53 0.54 8.35 -6.96
CA SER A 53 1.06 9.71 -6.80
C SER A 53 0.28 10.52 -5.78
N ARG A 54 -1.05 10.37 -5.74
CA ARG A 54 -1.91 10.99 -4.72
C ARG A 54 -1.60 10.44 -3.34
N ILE A 55 -1.61 9.11 -3.18
CA ILE A 55 -1.34 8.45 -1.90
C ILE A 55 0.03 8.85 -1.37
N LYS A 56 1.05 8.89 -2.22
CA LYS A 56 2.39 9.33 -1.85
C LYS A 56 2.41 10.79 -1.37
N ALA A 57 1.66 11.68 -2.03
CA ALA A 57 1.56 13.08 -1.62
C ALA A 57 0.83 13.22 -0.28
N GLU A 58 -0.26 12.48 -0.07
CA GLU A 58 -0.99 12.49 1.20
C GLU A 58 -0.17 11.90 2.36
N LEU A 59 0.56 10.81 2.12
CA LEU A 59 1.48 10.24 3.11
C LEU A 59 2.64 11.17 3.45
N LYS A 60 3.11 11.95 2.47
CA LYS A 60 4.14 12.97 2.68
C LYS A 60 3.60 14.13 3.52
N GLY A 61 2.35 14.54 3.28
CA GLY A 61 1.72 15.68 3.94
C GLY A 61 2.59 16.94 3.81
N ASP A 62 2.82 17.61 4.93
CA ASP A 62 3.69 18.80 5.02
C ASP A 62 5.20 18.48 5.16
N SER A 63 5.59 17.20 5.21
CA SER A 63 6.99 16.81 5.38
C SER A 63 7.79 17.07 4.11
N GLU A 64 9.08 17.43 4.22
CA GLU A 64 9.94 17.62 3.04
C GLU A 64 10.28 16.29 2.33
N THR A 65 10.34 15.19 3.09
CA THR A 65 10.66 13.85 2.61
C THR A 65 9.61 12.83 3.05
N LEU A 66 9.52 11.71 2.32
CA LEU A 66 8.69 10.56 2.69
C LEU A 66 9.62 9.37 2.87
N SER A 67 9.61 8.79 4.08
CA SER A 67 10.46 7.65 4.41
C SER A 67 9.82 6.33 3.94
N VAL A 68 10.67 5.34 3.67
CA VAL A 68 10.25 3.96 3.37
C VAL A 68 9.50 3.37 4.56
N GLU A 69 9.96 3.65 5.79
CA GLU A 69 9.30 3.19 7.02
C GLU A 69 7.86 3.73 7.15
N THR A 70 7.63 5.01 6.84
CA THR A 70 6.28 5.60 6.80
C THR A 70 5.39 4.87 5.80
N MET A 71 5.89 4.58 4.60
CA MET A 71 5.15 3.84 3.59
C MET A 71 4.80 2.43 4.05
N THR A 72 5.77 1.70 4.60
CA THR A 72 5.59 0.33 5.10
C THR A 72 4.60 0.29 6.26
N ASN A 73 4.75 1.17 7.26
CA ASN A 73 3.84 1.23 8.41
C ASN A 73 2.40 1.53 7.98
N TRP A 74 2.20 2.47 7.07
CA TRP A 74 0.86 2.77 6.55
C TRP A 74 0.29 1.59 5.76
N PHE A 75 1.11 0.90 4.97
CA PHE A 75 0.70 -0.28 4.23
C PHE A 75 0.25 -1.42 5.14
N THR A 76 0.97 -1.67 6.24
CA THR A 76 0.57 -2.67 7.24
C THR A 76 -0.84 -2.36 7.78
N LYS A 77 -1.10 -1.11 8.16
CA LYS A 77 -2.44 -0.68 8.60
C LYS A 77 -3.50 -0.88 7.51
N ALA A 78 -3.15 -0.62 6.24
CA ALA A 78 -4.05 -0.85 5.12
C ALA A 78 -4.43 -2.32 4.97
N MET A 79 -3.46 -3.23 5.08
CA MET A 79 -3.71 -4.67 5.04
C MET A 79 -4.53 -5.15 6.24
N GLU A 80 -4.29 -4.62 7.44
CA GLU A 80 -5.11 -4.90 8.62
C GLU A 80 -6.57 -4.45 8.44
N ALA A 81 -6.78 -3.25 7.89
CA ALA A 81 -8.12 -2.72 7.61
C ALA A 81 -8.87 -3.54 6.53
N LEU A 82 -8.15 -4.12 5.57
CA LEU A 82 -8.71 -5.06 4.59
C LEU A 82 -9.11 -6.38 5.22
N ASN A 83 -8.27 -6.93 6.09
CA ASN A 83 -8.55 -8.20 6.76
C ASN A 83 -9.71 -8.07 7.75
N ALA A 84 -9.82 -6.93 8.44
CA ALA A 84 -10.94 -6.64 9.34
C ALA A 84 -12.30 -6.45 8.63
N LYS A 85 -12.30 -6.28 7.30
CA LYS A 85 -13.50 -6.13 6.47
C LYS A 85 -14.01 -7.44 5.86
N ASN A 86 -13.19 -8.50 5.87
CA ASN A 86 -13.56 -9.86 5.45
C ASN A 86 -14.01 -10.71 6.65
#